data_AF-A0A3R9T1F3-F1
#
_entry.id   AF-A0A3R9T1F3-F1
#
_cell.length_a   1.000
_cell.length_b   1.000
_cell.length_c   1.000
_cell.angle_alpha   90.00
_cell.angle_beta   90.00
_cell.angle_gamma   90.00
#
_symmetry.space_group_name_H-M   'P 1'
#
loop_
_entity.id
_entity.type
_entity.pdbx_description
1 polymer ?
#
loop_
_entity_poly.entity_id
_entity_poly.type
_entity_poly.pdbx_seq_one_letter_code
_entity_poly.pdbx_strand_id
1 'polypeptide(L)'
;MSASYAAPPERRRGAVRVAAATLGSGLVAAGVLTVASPAAADEAPRTPGGATATIAGLKTYGTAIVHDATGDHEVSAGLFEMSVDGGGMLQTYCVDLHNPTQRDARYHETPWSGTSLGTNKNAGRIRWILQHSYPQVNDLAALAAKAGVKNLTEQDAAVGTQVAIWRFSDDADVDAVDPQAEKLADYLEHHARDMAEPKASLALDPPAVSGRPGQRLGPVTVHTGASSVTVTPPADAAGVRIVDEHGKPVTSAKDGTQLYFEVPEDATDDATPPADGTTPSVDSGAGSAELTVQASTTVPVGRAFTSDSRSQTQILAGSSESTVSATATATWADEGPAPALSAEKDCAEGGLVVHAVNEGDAPFTFALMGTGHSIPAHATRTVLIPLQEDQSYDFTITGPGGLAQRFTGVLDCRTQSDTAGLTTQTVAEPSPATGGNIADAADLAETGGDDSTPMIAVTGLSLLVLGATALSIVRKKKAPQD
;
A
#
# COMPACT_ATOMS: atom_id res chain seq x y z
N MET A 1 -5.23 -25.13 -92.10
CA MET A 1 -5.92 -26.16 -91.30
C MET A 1 -5.99 -25.61 -89.88
N SER A 2 -6.89 -24.65 -89.58
CA SER A 2 -8.36 -24.80 -89.38
C SER A 2 -8.65 -25.61 -88.12
N ALA A 3 -9.42 -25.21 -87.11
CA ALA A 3 -10.26 -24.05 -86.79
C ALA A 3 -10.48 -24.14 -85.24
N SER A 4 -10.54 -23.08 -84.42
CA SER A 4 -11.64 -22.10 -84.21
C SER A 4 -12.98 -22.79 -83.91
N TYR A 5 -13.83 -22.47 -82.94
CA TYR A 5 -14.29 -21.25 -82.24
C TYR A 5 -14.92 -21.75 -80.90
N ALA A 6 -15.04 -21.01 -79.80
CA ALA A 6 -16.08 -20.00 -79.60
C ALA A 6 -15.92 -19.27 -78.25
N ALA A 7 -16.31 -17.99 -78.26
CA ALA A 7 -16.47 -17.06 -77.13
C ALA A 7 -17.97 -16.99 -76.71
N PRO A 8 -18.43 -16.05 -75.86
CA PRO A 8 -18.08 -15.64 -74.47
C PRO A 8 -19.38 -15.68 -73.58
N PRO A 9 -19.77 -14.72 -72.69
CA PRO A 9 -19.17 -14.05 -71.52
C PRO A 9 -19.99 -14.21 -70.20
N GLU A 10 -19.61 -13.44 -69.16
CA GLU A 10 -20.47 -12.76 -68.13
C GLU A 10 -20.88 -13.38 -66.76
N ARG A 11 -20.41 -12.69 -65.70
CA ARG A 11 -21.07 -12.08 -64.52
C ARG A 11 -22.20 -12.78 -63.71
N ARG A 12 -21.90 -12.86 -62.39
CA ARG A 12 -22.69 -12.51 -61.17
C ARG A 12 -23.99 -13.25 -60.78
N ARG A 13 -23.95 -13.66 -59.50
CA ARG A 13 -25.00 -13.69 -58.44
C ARG A 13 -26.19 -14.65 -58.60
N GLY A 14 -26.32 -15.54 -57.63
CA GLY A 14 -27.58 -16.18 -57.24
C GLY A 14 -27.82 -15.99 -55.74
N ALA A 15 -28.95 -15.36 -55.40
CA ALA A 15 -29.60 -15.43 -54.09
C ALA A 15 -30.66 -16.57 -54.11
N VAL A 16 -31.48 -16.66 -53.05
CA VAL A 16 -32.75 -17.45 -52.86
C VAL A 16 -32.52 -18.73 -52.02
N ARG A 17 -33.23 -19.09 -50.93
CA ARG A 17 -34.59 -18.87 -50.35
C ARG A 17 -34.50 -19.18 -48.83
N VAL A 18 -34.98 -18.37 -47.88
CA VAL A 18 -36.33 -18.27 -47.25
C VAL A 18 -36.99 -19.59 -46.81
N ALA A 19 -37.20 -19.74 -45.49
CA ALA A 19 -38.44 -20.24 -44.90
C ALA A 19 -38.61 -19.65 -43.48
N ALA A 20 -39.71 -18.91 -43.28
CA ALA A 20 -40.16 -18.38 -42.00
C ALA A 20 -41.35 -19.22 -41.51
N ALA A 21 -41.42 -19.46 -40.20
CA ALA A 21 -42.65 -19.83 -39.51
C ALA A 21 -42.63 -19.20 -38.11
N THR A 22 -43.46 -18.18 -37.93
CA THR A 22 -43.81 -17.53 -36.66
C THR A 22 -45.10 -18.13 -36.11
N LEU A 23 -45.18 -18.27 -34.77
CA LEU A 23 -46.34 -18.27 -33.86
C LEU A 23 -45.74 -18.75 -32.50
N GLY A 24 -45.88 -18.15 -31.33
CA GLY A 24 -46.68 -17.09 -30.75
C GLY A 24 -46.51 -17.23 -29.23
N SER A 25 -46.53 -16.12 -28.50
CA SER A 25 -45.95 -15.90 -27.17
C SER A 25 -46.48 -16.74 -26.00
N GLY A 26 -45.60 -17.03 -25.04
CA GLY A 26 -45.94 -17.39 -23.67
C GLY A 26 -44.89 -16.80 -22.70
N LEU A 27 -45.27 -15.72 -22.01
CA LEU A 27 -44.47 -15.08 -20.96
C LEU A 27 -44.15 -16.07 -19.83
N VAL A 28 -42.87 -16.17 -19.47
CA VAL A 28 -42.46 -16.52 -18.11
C VAL A 28 -41.50 -15.44 -17.65
N ALA A 29 -41.95 -14.64 -16.68
CA ALA A 29 -41.11 -13.71 -15.95
C ALA A 29 -40.09 -14.52 -15.14
N ALA A 30 -38.85 -14.56 -15.61
CA ALA A 30 -37.69 -14.99 -14.84
C ALA A 30 -36.83 -13.75 -14.57
N GLY A 31 -37.13 -13.06 -13.48
CA GLY A 31 -36.22 -12.07 -12.90
C GLY A 31 -34.98 -12.81 -12.42
N VAL A 32 -33.85 -12.59 -13.09
CA VAL A 32 -32.56 -13.14 -12.70
C VAL A 32 -31.54 -12.00 -12.77
N LEU A 33 -31.22 -11.52 -11.57
CA LEU A 33 -29.90 -11.10 -11.08
C LEU A 33 -29.23 -9.93 -11.81
N THR A 34 -29.36 -8.76 -11.16
CA THR A 34 -28.24 -7.86 -10.83
C THR A 34 -26.99 -8.09 -11.68
N VAL A 35 -26.82 -7.25 -12.71
CA VAL A 35 -25.50 -7.03 -13.29
C VAL A 35 -24.61 -6.59 -12.14
N ALA A 36 -23.66 -7.45 -11.77
CA ALA A 36 -22.54 -7.06 -10.96
C ALA A 36 -21.85 -5.92 -11.71
N SER A 37 -21.90 -4.72 -11.15
CA SER A 37 -21.04 -3.62 -11.56
C SER A 37 -19.61 -4.14 -11.72
N PRO A 38 -18.82 -3.66 -12.68
CA PRO A 38 -17.40 -3.96 -12.69
C PRO A 38 -16.87 -3.58 -11.31
N ALA A 39 -16.30 -4.56 -10.62
CA ALA A 39 -15.60 -4.33 -9.38
C ALA A 39 -14.61 -3.19 -9.65
N ALA A 40 -14.79 -2.07 -8.94
CA ALA A 40 -13.70 -1.12 -8.77
C ALA A 40 -12.52 -1.98 -8.33
N ALA A 41 -11.50 -2.08 -9.18
CA ALA A 41 -10.27 -2.76 -8.84
C ALA A 41 -9.83 -2.19 -7.49
N ASP A 42 -9.52 -3.10 -6.57
CA ASP A 42 -9.06 -2.83 -5.22
C ASP A 42 -8.00 -1.71 -5.29
N GLU A 43 -8.42 -0.48 -4.97
CA GLU A 43 -7.54 0.70 -5.08
C GLU A 43 -6.60 0.63 -3.89
N ALA A 44 -5.54 -0.16 -4.06
CA ALA A 44 -4.47 -0.26 -3.10
C ALA A 44 -3.94 1.16 -2.83
N PRO A 45 -3.67 1.52 -1.56
CA PRO A 45 -3.03 2.79 -1.23
C PRO A 45 -1.78 2.94 -2.09
N ARG A 46 -1.72 3.99 -2.93
CA ARG A 46 -0.57 4.26 -3.81
C ARG A 46 0.62 4.64 -2.93
N THR A 47 1.52 3.70 -2.71
CA THR A 47 2.69 3.89 -1.86
C THR A 47 3.83 4.61 -2.60
N PRO A 48 4.74 5.30 -1.90
CA PRO A 48 5.81 6.13 -2.49
C PRO A 48 6.87 5.40 -3.35
N GLY A 49 6.64 4.13 -3.71
CA GLY A 49 7.59 3.28 -4.40
C GLY A 49 8.55 2.55 -3.46
N GLY A 50 8.98 1.36 -3.86
CA GLY A 50 9.97 0.55 -3.16
C GLY A 50 9.47 -0.86 -2.84
N ALA A 51 10.00 -1.45 -1.78
CA ALA A 51 9.56 -2.75 -1.31
C ALA A 51 8.26 -2.66 -0.48
N THR A 52 7.39 -3.64 -0.65
CA THR A 52 6.28 -3.92 0.26
C THR A 52 6.45 -5.33 0.81
N ALA A 53 6.30 -5.50 2.12
CA ALA A 53 6.56 -6.76 2.78
C ALA A 53 5.59 -7.03 3.93
N THR A 54 5.34 -8.30 4.23
CA THR A 54 4.52 -8.72 5.37
C THR A 54 5.43 -9.24 6.48
N ILE A 55 5.24 -8.74 7.70
CA ILE A 55 6.07 -9.15 8.86
C ILE A 55 5.71 -10.56 9.31
N ALA A 56 6.71 -11.45 9.36
CA ALA A 56 6.57 -12.80 9.92
C ALA A 56 6.75 -12.81 11.44
N GLY A 57 7.47 -11.81 11.97
CA GLY A 57 7.76 -11.64 13.39
C GLY A 57 9.23 -11.79 13.71
N LEU A 58 9.50 -11.92 15.01
CA LEU A 58 10.84 -11.95 15.57
C LEU A 58 11.48 -13.32 15.35
N LYS A 59 12.64 -13.34 14.67
CA LYS A 59 13.30 -14.57 14.22
C LYS A 59 14.45 -15.00 15.13
N THR A 60 15.36 -14.06 15.39
CA THR A 60 16.57 -14.27 16.18
C THR A 60 16.55 -13.25 17.31
N TYR A 61 16.30 -13.70 18.54
CA TYR A 61 16.05 -12.82 19.66
C TYR A 61 16.39 -13.43 21.01
N GLY A 62 16.57 -12.55 21.98
CA GLY A 62 16.69 -12.87 23.39
C GLY A 62 15.96 -11.81 24.21
N THR A 63 16.37 -11.67 25.48
CA THR A 63 15.72 -10.78 26.44
C THR A 63 16.56 -9.54 26.69
N ALA A 64 15.88 -8.39 26.75
CA ALA A 64 16.41 -7.14 27.29
C ALA A 64 15.53 -6.68 28.45
N ILE A 65 16.08 -5.85 29.34
CA ILE A 65 15.37 -5.23 30.45
C ILE A 65 15.29 -3.73 30.16
N VAL A 66 14.07 -3.21 30.13
CA VAL A 66 13.80 -1.78 30.05
C VAL A 66 13.61 -1.25 31.46
N HIS A 67 14.31 -0.17 31.78
CA HIS A 67 14.24 0.52 33.05
C HIS A 67 13.42 1.79 32.88
N ASP A 68 12.24 1.85 33.50
CA ASP A 68 11.40 3.04 33.46
C ASP A 68 10.88 3.44 34.84
N ALA A 69 10.09 4.52 34.89
CA ALA A 69 9.54 5.04 36.15
C ALA A 69 8.59 4.06 36.86
N THR A 70 8.10 3.03 36.16
CA THR A 70 7.21 1.99 36.67
C THR A 70 7.96 0.72 37.10
N GLY A 71 9.23 0.57 36.70
CA GLY A 71 10.14 -0.48 37.14
C GLY A 71 10.94 -1.11 35.99
N ASP A 72 11.42 -2.32 36.24
CA ASP A 72 12.15 -3.13 35.27
C ASP A 72 11.20 -4.06 34.52
N HIS A 73 11.24 -4.02 33.19
CA HIS A 73 10.37 -4.83 32.32
C HIS A 73 11.19 -5.66 31.33
N GLU A 74 10.92 -6.96 31.29
CA GLU A 74 11.51 -7.82 30.27
C GLU A 74 10.81 -7.64 28.93
N VAL A 75 11.60 -7.42 27.88
CA VAL A 75 11.14 -7.32 26.49
C VAL A 75 11.95 -8.25 25.60
N SER A 76 11.34 -8.70 24.49
CA SER A 76 12.06 -9.47 23.48
C SER A 76 12.80 -8.54 22.53
N ALA A 77 14.11 -8.73 22.39
CA ALA A 77 14.99 -7.89 21.58
C ALA A 77 15.65 -8.73 20.49
N GLY A 78 15.62 -8.26 19.24
CA GLY A 78 16.34 -8.93 18.16
C GLY A 78 15.82 -8.63 16.77
N LEU A 79 16.15 -9.53 15.84
CA LEU A 79 15.96 -9.36 14.41
C LEU A 79 14.62 -9.94 13.95
N PHE A 80 13.85 -9.13 13.22
CA PHE A 80 12.60 -9.50 12.58
C PHE A 80 12.83 -9.95 11.14
N GLU A 81 11.94 -10.83 10.65
CA GLU A 81 11.87 -11.20 9.24
C GLU A 81 10.56 -10.70 8.61
N MET A 82 10.65 -10.23 7.36
CA MET A 82 9.50 -9.90 6.53
C MET A 82 9.62 -10.59 5.17
N SER A 83 8.48 -11.05 4.63
CA SER A 83 8.39 -11.61 3.28
C SER A 83 7.94 -10.54 2.30
N VAL A 84 8.71 -10.31 1.23
CA VAL A 84 8.43 -9.27 0.23
C VAL A 84 7.35 -9.74 -0.75
N ASP A 85 6.41 -8.85 -1.07
CA ASP A 85 5.40 -9.08 -2.09
C ASP A 85 6.09 -9.29 -3.46
N GLY A 86 5.80 -10.42 -4.11
CA GLY A 86 6.47 -10.78 -5.37
C GLY A 86 7.87 -11.39 -5.19
N GLY A 87 8.30 -11.69 -3.96
CA GLY A 87 9.48 -12.49 -3.66
C GLY A 87 10.66 -11.70 -3.07
N GLY A 88 11.38 -12.37 -2.19
CA GLY A 88 12.48 -11.80 -1.40
C GLY A 88 12.17 -11.78 0.10
N MET A 89 13.19 -11.52 0.90
CA MET A 89 13.12 -11.45 2.35
C MET A 89 13.85 -10.20 2.85
N LEU A 90 13.26 -9.56 3.84
CA LEU A 90 13.87 -8.45 4.58
C LEU A 90 14.12 -8.86 6.02
N GLN A 91 15.21 -8.33 6.57
CA GLN A 91 15.55 -8.42 7.97
C GLN A 91 15.54 -7.02 8.56
N THR A 92 14.86 -6.84 9.67
CA THR A 92 14.59 -5.50 10.26
C THR A 92 14.78 -5.51 11.77
N TYR A 93 15.04 -4.32 12.32
CA TYR A 93 14.96 -4.05 13.76
C TYR A 93 13.85 -3.03 14.03
N CYS A 94 13.38 -3.01 15.27
CA CYS A 94 12.39 -2.06 15.75
C CYS A 94 13.02 -0.72 16.09
N VAL A 95 12.29 0.37 15.89
CA VAL A 95 12.69 1.73 16.29
C VAL A 95 11.66 2.43 17.20
N ASP A 96 10.69 1.68 17.72
CA ASP A 96 9.67 2.18 18.65
C ASP A 96 9.39 1.12 19.72
N LEU A 97 10.14 1.18 20.81
CA LEU A 97 10.23 0.11 21.82
C LEU A 97 8.89 -0.26 22.46
N HIS A 98 8.00 0.71 22.72
CA HIS A 98 6.75 0.43 23.45
C HIS A 98 5.54 0.17 22.55
N ASN A 99 5.71 0.28 21.22
CA ASN A 99 4.65 -0.01 20.27
C ASN A 99 4.82 -1.43 19.73
N PRO A 100 3.93 -2.38 20.04
CA PRO A 100 4.15 -3.76 19.63
C PRO A 100 3.97 -3.95 18.12
N THR A 101 4.75 -4.85 17.53
CA THR A 101 4.52 -5.31 16.15
C THR A 101 3.16 -6.02 16.07
N GLN A 102 2.36 -5.66 15.09
CA GLN A 102 1.14 -6.38 14.77
C GLN A 102 1.45 -7.56 13.87
N ARG A 103 0.95 -8.73 14.26
CA ARG A 103 1.14 -9.97 13.51
C ARG A 103 0.58 -9.84 12.10
N ASP A 104 1.33 -10.33 11.11
CA ASP A 104 0.94 -10.35 9.70
C ASP A 104 0.63 -8.94 9.12
N ALA A 105 1.13 -7.88 9.77
CA ALA A 105 1.00 -6.52 9.25
C ALA A 105 1.81 -6.34 7.97
N ARG A 106 1.21 -5.61 7.02
CA ARG A 106 1.86 -5.22 5.77
C ARG A 106 2.59 -3.90 5.97
N TYR A 107 3.82 -3.85 5.49
CA TYR A 107 4.75 -2.75 5.63
C TYR A 107 5.20 -2.25 4.26
N HIS A 108 5.43 -0.95 4.16
CA HIS A 108 5.87 -0.29 2.94
C HIS A 108 7.13 0.52 3.22
N GLU A 109 8.09 0.47 2.28
CA GLU A 109 9.27 1.31 2.31
C GLU A 109 8.86 2.79 2.31
N THR A 110 9.43 3.58 3.22
CA THR A 110 9.11 5.00 3.40
C THR A 110 10.36 5.81 3.70
N PRO A 111 10.44 7.10 3.29
CA PRO A 111 11.50 7.98 3.76
C PRO A 111 11.44 8.20 5.28
N TRP A 112 12.58 8.56 5.89
CA TRP A 112 12.64 8.90 7.32
C TRP A 112 11.75 10.08 7.68
N SER A 113 11.58 11.06 6.78
CA SER A 113 10.70 12.22 7.00
C SER A 113 9.25 11.84 7.33
N GLY A 114 8.79 10.67 6.91
CA GLY A 114 7.45 10.15 7.19
C GLY A 114 7.33 9.26 8.43
N THR A 115 8.37 9.22 9.28
CA THR A 115 8.43 8.43 10.53
C THR A 115 9.12 9.21 11.66
N SER A 116 9.16 8.64 12.87
CA SER A 116 9.93 9.16 14.00
C SER A 116 11.43 9.37 13.72
N LEU A 117 12.00 8.71 12.71
CA LEU A 117 13.40 8.88 12.32
C LEU A 117 13.67 10.24 11.66
N GLY A 118 12.66 10.88 11.06
CA GLY A 118 12.83 12.14 10.32
C GLY A 118 13.19 13.33 11.21
N THR A 119 12.74 13.30 12.46
CA THR A 119 13.03 14.32 13.48
C THR A 119 14.06 13.87 14.51
N ASN A 120 14.40 12.57 14.53
CA ASN A 120 15.41 12.00 15.39
C ASN A 120 16.84 12.35 14.92
N LYS A 121 17.55 13.16 15.72
CA LYS A 121 18.93 13.60 15.45
C LYS A 121 19.96 12.46 15.45
N ASN A 122 19.61 11.28 15.97
CA ASN A 122 20.43 10.09 16.03
C ASN A 122 20.11 9.07 14.93
N ALA A 123 19.18 9.34 14.00
CA ALA A 123 18.81 8.38 12.94
C ALA A 123 20.02 7.91 12.12
N GLY A 124 21.00 8.78 11.86
CA GLY A 124 22.23 8.40 11.19
C GLY A 124 23.13 7.46 12.01
N ARG A 125 23.12 7.57 13.34
CA ARG A 125 23.82 6.65 14.25
C ARG A 125 23.20 5.26 14.24
N ILE A 126 21.87 5.19 14.19
CA ILE A 126 21.14 3.92 14.00
C ILE A 126 21.56 3.28 12.67
N ARG A 127 21.61 4.05 11.58
CA ARG A 127 22.11 3.54 10.28
C ARG A 127 23.54 3.01 10.37
N TRP A 128 24.42 3.70 11.11
CA TRP A 128 25.79 3.21 11.32
C TRP A 128 25.80 1.86 12.03
N ILE A 129 25.00 1.70 13.09
CA ILE A 129 24.87 0.43 13.82
C ILE A 129 24.45 -0.69 12.86
N LEU A 130 23.43 -0.46 12.05
CA LEU A 130 22.92 -1.44 11.09
C LEU A 130 24.00 -1.92 10.09
N GLN A 131 24.90 -1.03 9.68
CA GLN A 131 26.00 -1.39 8.76
C GLN A 131 27.20 -2.04 9.44
N HIS A 132 27.37 -1.84 10.75
CA HIS A 132 28.55 -2.27 11.50
C HIS A 132 28.27 -3.42 12.49
N SER A 133 27.05 -3.95 12.48
CA SER A 133 26.61 -5.07 13.32
C SER A 133 25.86 -6.13 12.51
N TYR A 134 25.35 -7.14 13.20
CA TYR A 134 24.56 -8.23 12.64
C TYR A 134 23.21 -7.72 12.07
N PRO A 135 22.77 -8.16 10.87
CA PRO A 135 23.34 -9.23 10.04
C PRO A 135 24.36 -8.77 8.98
N GLN A 136 24.61 -7.46 8.81
CA GLN A 136 25.57 -6.96 7.82
C GLN A 136 27.00 -7.43 8.11
N VAL A 137 27.38 -7.43 9.38
CA VAL A 137 28.60 -8.06 9.88
C VAL A 137 28.25 -9.41 10.46
N ASN A 138 28.27 -10.45 9.61
CA ASN A 138 27.99 -11.83 10.01
C ASN A 138 29.24 -12.62 10.45
N ASP A 139 30.43 -12.00 10.44
CA ASP A 139 31.61 -12.55 11.11
C ASP A 139 31.53 -12.24 12.61
N LEU A 140 30.84 -13.12 13.34
CA LEU A 140 30.60 -12.95 14.78
C LEU A 140 31.89 -12.98 15.61
N ALA A 141 32.95 -13.65 15.14
CA ALA A 141 34.24 -13.64 15.82
C ALA A 141 34.92 -12.28 15.70
N ALA A 142 34.87 -11.66 14.52
CA ALA A 142 35.37 -10.31 14.33
C ALA A 142 34.56 -9.27 15.11
N LEU A 143 33.23 -9.42 15.16
CA LEU A 143 32.35 -8.55 15.93
C LEU A 143 32.61 -8.68 17.44
N ALA A 144 32.76 -9.91 17.94
CA ALA A 144 33.11 -10.20 19.33
C ALA A 144 34.44 -9.55 19.73
N ALA A 145 35.46 -9.65 18.86
CA ALA A 145 36.76 -9.05 19.11
C ALA A 145 36.69 -7.52 19.21
N LYS A 146 35.86 -6.87 18.38
CA LYS A 146 35.63 -5.42 18.44
C LYS A 146 34.94 -5.00 19.74
N ALA A 147 33.93 -5.76 20.16
CA ALA A 147 33.19 -5.53 21.40
C ALA A 147 33.96 -5.96 22.66
N GLY A 148 35.16 -6.54 22.54
CA GLY A 148 35.96 -6.98 23.68
C GLY A 148 35.37 -8.18 24.42
N VAL A 149 34.60 -9.02 23.72
CA VAL A 149 34.01 -10.26 24.25
C VAL A 149 34.67 -11.49 23.62
N LYS A 150 34.55 -12.64 24.29
CA LYS A 150 35.22 -13.88 23.85
C LYS A 150 34.58 -14.47 22.59
N ASN A 151 33.26 -14.41 22.52
CA ASN A 151 32.43 -14.96 21.47
C ASN A 151 31.11 -14.19 21.45
N LEU A 152 30.36 -14.31 20.36
CA LEU A 152 28.98 -13.89 20.22
C LEU A 152 28.24 -14.99 19.47
N THR A 153 27.02 -15.30 19.88
CA THR A 153 26.06 -16.04 19.06
C THR A 153 25.29 -15.07 18.15
N GLU A 154 24.57 -15.60 17.15
CA GLU A 154 23.66 -14.76 16.34
C GLU A 154 22.59 -14.09 17.22
N GLN A 155 22.16 -14.78 18.28
CA GLN A 155 21.22 -14.25 19.26
C GLN A 155 21.83 -13.06 20.02
N ASP A 156 23.04 -13.21 20.56
CA ASP A 156 23.71 -12.14 21.31
C ASP A 156 23.94 -10.93 20.40
N ALA A 157 24.33 -11.18 19.14
CA ALA A 157 24.55 -10.13 18.16
C ALA A 157 23.25 -9.40 17.79
N ALA A 158 22.15 -10.12 17.59
CA ALA A 158 20.85 -9.53 17.29
C ALA A 158 20.32 -8.70 18.49
N VAL A 159 20.41 -9.24 19.71
CA VAL A 159 19.98 -8.55 20.93
C VAL A 159 20.80 -7.28 21.15
N GLY A 160 22.13 -7.38 21.16
CA GLY A 160 23.01 -6.23 21.38
C GLY A 160 22.83 -5.13 20.32
N THR A 161 22.52 -5.53 19.08
CA THR A 161 22.19 -4.57 18.01
C THR A 161 20.86 -3.87 18.28
N GLN A 162 19.80 -4.62 18.62
CA GLN A 162 18.49 -4.04 18.91
C GLN A 162 18.53 -3.08 20.13
N VAL A 163 19.25 -3.45 21.18
CA VAL A 163 19.45 -2.61 22.38
C VAL A 163 20.16 -1.31 22.01
N ALA A 164 21.27 -1.37 21.26
CA ALA A 164 21.96 -0.16 20.81
C ALA A 164 21.10 0.73 19.89
N ILE A 165 20.18 0.15 19.12
CA ILE A 165 19.21 0.91 18.33
C ILE A 165 18.23 1.64 19.25
N TRP A 166 17.62 0.96 20.21
CA TRP A 166 16.65 1.56 21.14
C TRP A 166 17.23 2.71 21.97
N ARG A 167 18.51 2.62 22.37
CA ARG A 167 19.22 3.74 23.02
C ARG A 167 19.28 5.00 22.16
N PHE A 168 19.21 4.87 20.82
CA PHE A 168 19.18 6.03 19.90
C PHE A 168 17.80 6.37 19.34
N SER A 169 16.91 5.39 19.16
CA SER A 169 15.56 5.63 18.63
C SER A 169 14.61 6.18 19.69
N ASP A 170 14.70 5.66 20.92
CA ASP A 170 13.74 5.90 21.99
C ASP A 170 14.36 6.64 23.19
N ASP A 171 15.67 6.89 23.18
CA ASP A 171 16.46 7.33 24.36
C ASP A 171 16.23 6.40 25.56
N ALA A 172 16.01 5.11 25.28
CA ALA A 172 15.60 4.14 26.27
C ALA A 172 16.76 3.78 27.21
N ASP A 173 16.45 3.71 28.51
CA ASP A 173 17.30 3.05 29.50
C ASP A 173 17.03 1.54 29.41
N VAL A 174 17.88 0.84 28.68
CA VAL A 174 17.69 -0.57 28.32
C VAL A 174 19.01 -1.31 28.26
N ASP A 175 19.00 -2.51 28.86
CA ASP A 175 20.14 -3.41 28.94
C ASP A 175 19.81 -4.79 28.37
N ALA A 176 20.74 -5.41 27.67
CA ALA A 176 20.63 -6.82 27.32
C ALA A 176 20.86 -7.70 28.57
N VAL A 177 20.04 -8.74 28.73
CA VAL A 177 20.21 -9.70 29.85
C VAL A 177 21.52 -10.48 29.71
N ASP A 178 21.92 -10.81 28.48
CA ASP A 178 23.19 -11.50 28.23
C ASP A 178 24.37 -10.51 28.28
N PRO A 179 25.39 -10.72 29.13
CA PRO A 179 26.52 -9.80 29.27
C PRO A 179 27.40 -9.65 28.02
N GLN A 180 27.37 -10.60 27.08
CA GLN A 180 28.08 -10.48 25.81
C GLN A 180 27.30 -9.60 24.84
N ALA A 181 25.98 -9.78 24.77
CA ALA A 181 25.09 -8.90 24.01
C ALA A 181 25.16 -7.45 24.51
N GLU A 182 25.20 -7.26 25.82
CA GLU A 182 25.28 -5.94 26.45
C GLU A 182 26.57 -5.20 26.08
N LYS A 183 27.71 -5.89 26.17
CA LYS A 183 28.99 -5.32 25.73
C LYS A 183 29.04 -5.00 24.24
N LEU A 184 28.31 -5.75 23.42
CA LEU A 184 28.15 -5.40 22.01
C LEU A 184 27.32 -4.12 21.88
N ALA A 185 26.22 -3.98 22.62
CA ALA A 185 25.40 -2.78 22.60
C ALA A 185 26.23 -1.53 22.98
N ASP A 186 26.98 -1.60 24.08
CA ASP A 186 27.90 -0.54 24.53
C ASP A 186 28.93 -0.16 23.46
N TYR A 187 29.53 -1.18 22.83
CA TYR A 187 30.49 -0.95 21.75
C TYR A 187 29.82 -0.20 20.57
N LEU A 188 28.65 -0.65 20.14
CA LEU A 188 27.93 -0.06 19.02
C LEU A 188 27.54 1.39 19.32
N GLU A 189 26.99 1.64 20.50
CA GLU A 189 26.59 2.97 20.95
C GLU A 189 27.79 3.93 21.01
N HIS A 190 28.90 3.51 21.63
CA HIS A 190 30.09 4.34 21.78
C HIS A 190 30.76 4.70 20.45
N HIS A 191 30.64 3.83 19.45
CA HIS A 191 31.31 3.99 18.16
C HIS A 191 30.42 4.56 17.05
N ALA A 192 29.11 4.65 17.27
CA ALA A 192 28.15 5.08 16.27
C ALA A 192 28.44 6.49 15.74
N ARG A 193 28.34 6.64 14.42
CA ARG A 193 28.58 7.91 13.72
C ARG A 193 27.36 8.30 12.91
N ASP A 194 27.24 9.59 12.65
CA ASP A 194 26.17 10.08 11.82
C ASP A 194 26.34 9.63 10.35
N MET A 195 25.24 9.28 9.72
CA MET A 195 25.15 8.80 8.34
C MET A 195 23.84 9.28 7.71
N ALA A 196 23.91 9.76 6.47
CA ALA A 196 22.71 10.19 5.75
C ALA A 196 21.72 9.04 5.51
N GLU A 197 20.45 9.34 5.32
CA GLU A 197 19.46 8.38 4.87
C GLU A 197 19.87 7.73 3.54
N PRO A 198 19.72 6.40 3.36
CA PRO A 198 19.91 5.77 2.06
C PRO A 198 18.75 6.10 1.12
N LYS A 199 19.04 6.24 -0.17
CA LYS A 199 18.01 6.42 -1.21
C LYS A 199 17.04 5.24 -1.26
N ALA A 200 15.82 5.48 -1.72
CA ALA A 200 14.81 4.44 -1.93
C ALA A 200 15.30 3.35 -2.91
N SER A 201 14.81 2.13 -2.73
CA SER A 201 15.14 1.01 -3.62
C SER A 201 14.62 1.22 -5.05
N LEU A 202 13.43 1.81 -5.17
CA LEU A 202 12.79 2.22 -6.43
C LEU A 202 11.78 3.33 -6.15
N ALA A 203 11.85 4.45 -6.89
CA ALA A 203 10.89 5.54 -6.80
C ALA A 203 10.66 6.17 -8.18
N LEU A 204 9.53 6.86 -8.35
CA LEU A 204 9.19 7.66 -9.51
C LEU A 204 8.95 9.10 -9.05
N ASP A 205 9.62 10.07 -9.68
CA ASP A 205 9.55 11.48 -9.29
C ASP A 205 9.36 12.42 -10.51
N PRO A 206 8.30 13.25 -10.53
CA PRO A 206 7.19 13.28 -9.58
C PRO A 206 6.30 12.02 -9.71
N PRO A 207 5.61 11.60 -8.64
CA PRO A 207 4.70 10.44 -8.67
C PRO A 207 3.35 10.73 -9.35
N ALA A 208 3.06 12.00 -9.67
CA ALA A 208 1.85 12.39 -10.37
C ALA A 208 2.14 13.57 -11.31
N VAL A 209 1.65 13.49 -12.55
CA VAL A 209 1.80 14.54 -13.58
C VAL A 209 0.45 14.88 -14.20
N SER A 210 0.31 16.09 -14.72
CA SER A 210 -0.92 16.50 -15.41
C SER A 210 -0.65 17.26 -16.70
N GLY A 211 -1.66 17.37 -17.56
CA GLY A 211 -1.62 18.25 -18.73
C GLY A 211 -2.80 18.06 -19.68
N ARG A 212 -2.55 18.18 -20.98
CA ARG A 212 -3.59 18.13 -22.03
C ARG A 212 -3.43 16.91 -22.95
N PRO A 213 -4.52 16.41 -23.53
CA PRO A 213 -4.47 15.47 -24.66
C PRO A 213 -3.55 15.96 -25.79
N GLY A 214 -2.97 15.02 -26.55
CA GLY A 214 -2.03 15.31 -27.64
C GLY A 214 -0.61 15.69 -27.20
N GLN A 215 -0.37 15.82 -25.89
CA GLN A 215 0.93 16.17 -25.33
C GLN A 215 1.60 14.96 -24.65
N ARG A 216 2.89 15.12 -24.35
CA ARG A 216 3.67 14.20 -23.51
C ARG A 216 3.70 14.75 -22.09
N LEU A 217 3.06 14.07 -21.16
CA LEU A 217 2.99 14.48 -19.76
C LEU A 217 4.20 13.91 -19.01
N GLY A 218 4.98 14.78 -18.36
CA GLY A 218 6.24 14.42 -17.73
C GLY A 218 7.28 15.54 -17.80
N PRO A 219 8.56 15.23 -17.53
CA PRO A 219 9.11 13.90 -17.27
C PRO A 219 8.75 13.33 -15.89
N VAL A 220 8.58 12.01 -15.81
CA VAL A 220 8.66 11.21 -14.59
C VAL A 220 10.01 10.49 -14.56
N THR A 221 10.84 10.78 -13.57
CA THR A 221 12.20 10.24 -13.46
C THR A 221 12.21 8.95 -12.64
N VAL A 222 12.85 7.91 -13.15
CA VAL A 222 13.08 6.64 -12.45
C VAL A 222 14.29 6.77 -11.54
N HIS A 223 14.11 6.49 -10.25
CA HIS A 223 15.19 6.39 -9.27
C HIS A 223 15.32 4.96 -8.77
N THR A 224 16.47 4.31 -8.92
CA THR A 224 16.64 2.91 -8.48
C THR A 224 18.08 2.48 -8.27
N GLY A 225 18.29 1.53 -7.36
CA GLY A 225 19.55 0.79 -7.24
C GLY A 225 19.69 -0.39 -8.23
N ALA A 226 18.60 -0.76 -8.93
CA ALA A 226 18.60 -1.88 -9.86
C ALA A 226 19.35 -1.55 -11.16
N SER A 227 19.89 -2.58 -11.81
CA SER A 227 20.56 -2.42 -13.13
C SER A 227 19.59 -2.01 -14.25
N SER A 228 18.32 -2.39 -14.11
CA SER A 228 17.21 -2.04 -14.99
C SER A 228 15.89 -2.28 -14.26
N VAL A 229 14.86 -1.52 -14.62
CA VAL A 229 13.45 -1.76 -14.25
C VAL A 229 12.66 -2.12 -15.50
N THR A 230 11.63 -2.94 -15.31
CA THR A 230 10.58 -3.18 -16.31
C THR A 230 9.55 -2.07 -16.19
N VAL A 231 9.12 -1.53 -17.33
CA VAL A 231 8.09 -0.48 -17.43
C VAL A 231 6.82 -1.14 -17.96
N THR A 232 5.78 -1.17 -17.13
CA THR A 232 4.48 -1.76 -17.47
C THR A 232 3.52 -0.62 -17.81
N PRO A 233 3.12 -0.45 -19.08
CA PRO A 233 2.20 0.60 -19.47
C PRO A 233 0.80 0.37 -18.86
N PRO A 234 -0.05 1.41 -18.78
CA PRO A 234 -1.40 1.30 -18.25
C PRO A 234 -2.21 0.26 -19.04
N ALA A 235 -2.86 -0.69 -18.34
CA ALA A 235 -3.61 -1.76 -18.99
C ALA A 235 -4.90 -1.26 -19.69
N ASP A 236 -5.51 -0.19 -19.18
CA ASP A 236 -6.86 0.27 -19.53
C ASP A 236 -6.95 1.76 -19.92
N ALA A 237 -5.83 2.40 -20.29
CA ALA A 237 -5.84 3.80 -20.69
C ALA A 237 -6.06 3.95 -22.20
N ALA A 238 -7.01 4.80 -22.59
CA ALA A 238 -7.45 5.14 -23.96
C ALA A 238 -6.31 5.46 -24.96
N GLY A 239 -5.54 4.44 -25.37
CA GLY A 239 -4.40 4.57 -26.26
C GLY A 239 -3.13 5.20 -25.67
N VAL A 240 -3.06 5.44 -24.35
CA VAL A 240 -1.90 6.07 -23.69
C VAL A 240 -0.66 5.19 -23.79
N ARG A 241 0.47 5.78 -24.20
CA ARG A 241 1.77 5.08 -24.28
C ARG A 241 2.76 5.65 -23.30
N ILE A 242 3.67 4.80 -22.84
CA ILE A 242 4.85 5.23 -22.08
C ILE A 242 6.04 5.34 -23.04
N VAL A 243 6.59 6.55 -23.14
CA VAL A 243 7.61 6.90 -24.13
C VAL A 243 8.79 7.65 -23.50
N ASP A 244 9.89 7.74 -24.25
CA ASP A 244 11.01 8.64 -23.95
C ASP A 244 10.74 10.07 -24.45
N GLU A 245 11.70 10.98 -24.21
CA GLU A 245 11.62 12.38 -24.67
C GLU A 245 11.40 12.52 -26.18
N HIS A 246 11.81 11.52 -26.96
CA HIS A 246 11.67 11.47 -28.42
C HIS A 246 10.38 10.80 -28.89
N GLY A 247 9.54 10.27 -27.99
CA GLY A 247 8.29 9.58 -28.32
C GLY A 247 8.48 8.11 -28.66
N LYS A 248 9.63 7.53 -28.37
CA LYS A 248 9.86 6.11 -28.59
C LYS A 248 9.29 5.32 -27.41
N PRO A 249 8.53 4.23 -27.64
CA PRO A 249 8.03 3.39 -26.56
C PRO A 249 9.15 2.85 -25.65
N VAL A 250 8.91 2.92 -24.34
CA VAL A 250 9.83 2.45 -23.31
C VAL A 250 9.20 1.29 -22.55
N THR A 251 9.85 0.14 -22.59
CA THR A 251 9.47 -1.07 -21.83
C THR A 251 10.49 -1.43 -20.75
N SER A 252 11.64 -0.77 -20.72
CA SER A 252 12.64 -0.89 -19.68
C SER A 252 13.36 0.45 -19.46
N ALA A 253 13.73 0.71 -18.21
CA ALA A 253 14.38 1.95 -17.81
C ALA A 253 15.53 1.67 -16.82
N LYS A 254 16.40 2.66 -16.64
CA LYS A 254 17.49 2.66 -15.64
C LYS A 254 17.34 3.87 -14.73
N ASP A 255 18.12 3.91 -13.65
CA ASP A 255 18.26 5.11 -12.82
C ASP A 255 18.53 6.36 -13.68
N GLY A 256 17.76 7.42 -13.43
CA GLY A 256 17.79 8.68 -14.18
C GLY A 256 17.03 8.69 -15.51
N THR A 257 16.39 7.59 -15.91
CA THR A 257 15.55 7.59 -17.13
C THR A 257 14.32 8.44 -16.92
N GLN A 258 14.03 9.31 -17.89
CA GLN A 258 12.82 10.11 -17.93
C GLN A 258 11.75 9.44 -18.79
N LEU A 259 10.60 9.18 -18.18
CA LEU A 259 9.42 8.58 -18.80
C LEU A 259 8.34 9.65 -19.01
N TYR A 260 7.58 9.51 -20.08
CA TYR A 260 6.48 10.40 -20.41
C TYR A 260 5.23 9.59 -20.73
N PHE A 261 4.08 10.09 -20.31
CA PHE A 261 2.79 9.61 -20.77
C PHE A 261 2.43 10.33 -22.05
N GLU A 262 2.40 9.62 -23.17
CA GLU A 262 1.92 10.15 -24.45
C GLU A 262 0.43 9.90 -24.56
N VAL A 263 -0.36 10.96 -24.40
CA VAL A 263 -1.82 10.92 -24.41
C VAL A 263 -2.31 11.28 -25.82
N PRO A 264 -3.12 10.44 -26.49
CA PRO A 264 -3.70 10.75 -27.79
C PRO A 264 -4.60 12.01 -27.74
N GLU A 265 -4.73 12.72 -28.87
CA GLU A 265 -5.64 13.87 -28.99
C GLU A 265 -7.12 13.45 -28.86
N ASP A 266 -7.46 12.24 -29.30
CA ASP A 266 -8.79 11.63 -29.32
C ASP A 266 -9.06 10.70 -28.12
N ALA A 267 -8.28 10.82 -27.04
CA ALA A 267 -8.48 10.08 -25.79
C ALA A 267 -9.80 10.42 -25.06
N THR A 268 -10.74 11.05 -25.75
CA THR A 268 -11.99 11.68 -25.30
C THR A 268 -13.25 10.92 -25.74
N ASP A 269 -13.15 9.92 -26.63
CA ASP A 269 -14.29 9.53 -27.50
C ASP A 269 -14.93 8.15 -27.27
N ASP A 270 -14.50 7.32 -26.30
CA ASP A 270 -15.04 5.95 -26.15
C ASP A 270 -16.31 5.83 -25.27
N ALA A 271 -16.98 6.95 -24.95
CA ALA A 271 -18.33 6.90 -24.40
C ALA A 271 -19.34 6.57 -25.51
N THR A 272 -19.67 5.28 -25.68
CA THR A 272 -20.80 4.85 -26.51
C THR A 272 -22.06 5.63 -26.06
N PRO A 273 -22.72 6.43 -26.93
CA PRO A 273 -23.87 7.21 -26.52
C PRO A 273 -24.98 6.30 -25.97
N PRO A 274 -25.62 6.62 -24.83
CA PRO A 274 -26.80 5.89 -24.41
C PRO A 274 -27.86 5.95 -25.51
N ALA A 275 -28.45 4.80 -25.84
CA ALA A 275 -29.40 4.64 -26.94
C ALA A 275 -30.72 5.42 -26.75
N ASP A 276 -30.88 6.15 -25.65
CA ASP A 276 -32.08 6.90 -25.30
C ASP A 276 -32.09 8.36 -25.80
N GLY A 277 -31.01 8.82 -26.45
CA GLY A 277 -30.96 10.16 -27.03
C GLY A 277 -30.82 11.27 -26.00
N THR A 278 -30.46 10.95 -24.76
CA THR A 278 -30.01 11.94 -23.78
C THR A 278 -28.64 12.45 -24.23
N THR A 279 -28.54 13.75 -24.53
CA THR A 279 -27.25 14.40 -24.80
C THR A 279 -26.31 14.13 -23.63
N PRO A 280 -25.11 13.53 -23.86
CA PRO A 280 -24.08 13.48 -22.83
C PRO A 280 -23.86 14.90 -22.32
N SER A 281 -23.87 15.10 -21.01
CA SER A 281 -23.18 16.25 -20.42
C SER A 281 -21.78 16.26 -21.01
N VAL A 282 -21.34 17.39 -21.58
CA VAL A 282 -20.01 17.59 -22.20
C VAL A 282 -18.94 16.86 -21.39
N ASP A 283 -18.55 15.68 -21.84
CA ASP A 283 -17.49 14.88 -21.21
C ASP A 283 -16.19 15.61 -21.55
N SER A 284 -15.49 16.13 -20.54
CA SER A 284 -14.51 17.22 -20.67
C SER A 284 -13.17 16.80 -21.29
N GLY A 285 -13.15 15.75 -22.11
CA GLY A 285 -11.94 15.14 -22.64
C GLY A 285 -10.94 14.74 -21.56
N ALA A 286 -11.44 14.50 -20.34
CA ALA A 286 -10.63 14.31 -19.15
C ALA A 286 -10.46 12.82 -18.84
N GLY A 287 -9.26 12.45 -18.38
CA GLY A 287 -8.93 11.06 -18.10
C GLY A 287 -7.70 10.91 -17.22
N SER A 288 -7.41 9.66 -16.85
CA SER A 288 -6.25 9.31 -16.04
C SER A 288 -5.63 7.98 -16.48
N ALA A 289 -4.33 7.84 -16.28
CA ALA A 289 -3.58 6.61 -16.52
C ALA A 289 -2.57 6.38 -15.40
N GLU A 290 -2.27 5.11 -15.13
CA GLU A 290 -1.25 4.72 -14.15
C GLU A 290 -0.16 3.90 -14.84
N LEU A 291 1.08 4.32 -14.65
CA LEU A 291 2.29 3.56 -14.98
C LEU A 291 2.73 2.78 -13.74
N THR A 292 3.16 1.54 -13.92
CA THR A 292 3.94 0.82 -12.91
C THR A 292 5.32 0.45 -13.43
N VAL A 293 6.33 0.64 -12.59
CA VAL A 293 7.68 0.13 -12.82
C VAL A 293 8.04 -0.90 -11.76
N GLN A 294 8.77 -1.95 -12.15
CA GLN A 294 9.16 -3.04 -11.25
C GLN A 294 10.59 -3.51 -11.51
N ALA A 295 11.28 -3.92 -10.46
CA ALA A 295 12.60 -4.56 -10.56
C ALA A 295 12.82 -5.55 -9.42
N SER A 296 13.88 -6.35 -9.55
CA SER A 296 14.46 -7.13 -8.46
C SER A 296 15.78 -6.49 -8.05
N THR A 297 15.91 -6.11 -6.78
CA THR A 297 17.13 -5.49 -6.22
C THR A 297 17.18 -5.73 -4.72
N THR A 298 18.32 -5.44 -4.09
CA THR A 298 18.40 -5.36 -2.62
C THR A 298 17.85 -4.02 -2.14
N VAL A 299 17.03 -4.03 -1.10
CA VAL A 299 16.63 -2.78 -0.42
C VAL A 299 17.82 -2.25 0.39
N PRO A 300 18.14 -0.94 0.32
CA PRO A 300 19.28 -0.38 1.03
C PRO A 300 19.13 -0.43 2.57
N VAL A 301 20.18 -0.87 3.27
CA VAL A 301 20.23 -0.92 4.75
C VAL A 301 20.06 0.49 5.34
N GLY A 302 19.13 0.61 6.28
CA GLY A 302 18.70 1.86 6.91
C GLY A 302 17.41 2.46 6.35
N ARG A 303 16.79 1.88 5.31
CA ARG A 303 15.44 2.29 4.87
C ARG A 303 14.41 1.98 5.95
N ALA A 304 13.46 2.89 6.15
CA ALA A 304 12.36 2.72 7.09
C ALA A 304 11.18 1.99 6.42
N PHE A 305 10.42 1.28 7.23
CA PHE A 305 9.22 0.56 6.85
C PHE A 305 8.11 0.88 7.85
N THR A 306 6.97 1.36 7.35
CA THR A 306 5.78 1.63 8.17
C THR A 306 4.59 0.80 7.70
N SER A 307 3.69 0.49 8.62
CA SER A 307 2.40 -0.10 8.31
C SER A 307 1.30 0.98 8.30
N ASP A 308 0.22 0.72 7.57
CA ASP A 308 -1.01 1.51 7.66
C ASP A 308 -1.80 1.18 8.94
N SER A 309 -1.41 0.13 9.67
CA SER A 309 -1.89 -0.14 11.03
C SER A 309 -0.99 0.52 12.08
N ARG A 310 -1.41 0.50 13.34
CA ARG A 310 -0.60 0.94 14.49
C ARG A 310 0.50 -0.07 14.85
N SER A 311 1.23 -0.57 13.85
CA SER A 311 2.34 -1.49 14.05
C SER A 311 3.62 -0.68 14.02
N GLN A 312 4.49 -0.87 15.01
CA GLN A 312 5.72 -0.08 15.14
C GLN A 312 6.53 0.01 13.84
N THR A 313 7.14 1.18 13.64
CA THR A 313 8.10 1.43 12.56
C THR A 313 9.28 0.44 12.65
N GLN A 314 9.69 -0.05 11.49
CA GLN A 314 10.82 -0.97 11.33
C GLN A 314 11.93 -0.31 10.52
N ILE A 315 13.19 -0.66 10.79
CA ILE A 315 14.35 -0.20 10.02
C ILE A 315 15.12 -1.38 9.44
N LEU A 316 15.46 -1.28 8.15
CA LEU A 316 16.08 -2.36 7.41
C LEU A 316 17.51 -2.63 7.84
N ALA A 317 17.77 -3.86 8.24
CA ALA A 317 19.07 -4.38 8.63
C ALA A 317 19.70 -5.32 7.59
N GLY A 318 18.89 -5.95 6.74
CA GLY A 318 19.36 -6.84 5.68
C GLY A 318 18.27 -7.12 4.65
N SER A 319 18.67 -7.45 3.42
CA SER A 319 17.76 -7.76 2.31
C SER A 319 18.38 -8.84 1.44
N SER A 320 17.60 -9.84 1.06
CA SER A 320 17.91 -10.63 -0.13
C SER A 320 17.66 -9.78 -1.38
N GLU A 321 17.88 -10.35 -2.57
CA GLU A 321 17.25 -9.81 -3.77
C GLU A 321 15.73 -9.89 -3.59
N SER A 322 15.06 -8.77 -3.84
CA SER A 322 13.65 -8.54 -3.49
C SER A 322 12.94 -7.78 -4.60
N THR A 323 11.67 -8.10 -4.82
CA THR A 323 10.82 -7.37 -5.76
C THR A 323 10.47 -6.00 -5.20
N VAL A 324 10.65 -4.97 -6.02
CA VAL A 324 10.32 -3.58 -5.69
C VAL A 324 9.48 -3.00 -6.83
N SER A 325 8.54 -2.12 -6.49
CA SER A 325 7.65 -1.48 -7.46
C SER A 325 7.40 -0.02 -7.13
N ALA A 326 7.18 0.81 -8.14
CA ALA A 326 6.69 2.17 -7.97
C ALA A 326 5.63 2.48 -9.02
N THR A 327 4.70 3.37 -8.68
CA THR A 327 3.66 3.85 -9.59
C THR A 327 3.79 5.35 -9.81
N ALA A 328 3.37 5.79 -10.99
CA ALA A 328 3.12 7.19 -11.27
C ALA A 328 1.79 7.33 -11.99
N THR A 329 1.07 8.42 -11.70
CA THR A 329 -0.20 8.71 -12.36
C THR A 329 -0.07 9.89 -13.30
N ALA A 330 -0.84 9.85 -14.37
CA ALA A 330 -1.04 10.98 -15.26
C ALA A 330 -2.52 11.32 -15.32
N THR A 331 -2.85 12.61 -15.25
CA THR A 331 -4.21 13.11 -15.46
C THR A 331 -4.22 14.14 -16.58
N TRP A 332 -5.30 14.20 -17.33
CA TRP A 332 -5.45 15.20 -18.39
C TRP A 332 -6.88 15.69 -18.51
N ALA A 333 -7.03 16.86 -19.11
CA ALA A 333 -8.30 17.41 -19.56
C ALA A 333 -8.07 18.31 -20.78
N ASP A 334 -9.00 18.30 -21.73
CA ASP A 334 -8.96 19.22 -22.88
C ASP A 334 -9.42 20.63 -22.49
N GLU A 335 -10.46 20.73 -21.65
CA GLU A 335 -10.92 21.99 -21.06
C GLU A 335 -11.16 21.80 -19.57
N GLY A 336 -10.98 22.87 -18.79
CA GLY A 336 -11.21 22.85 -17.35
C GLY A 336 -9.95 22.52 -16.54
N PRO A 337 -10.11 22.10 -15.27
CA PRO A 337 -8.99 21.71 -14.43
C PRO A 337 -8.44 20.34 -14.85
N ALA A 338 -7.11 20.19 -14.81
CA ALA A 338 -6.41 18.92 -14.99
C ALA A 338 -5.52 18.66 -13.78
N PRO A 339 -6.08 18.18 -12.64
CA PRO A 339 -5.34 18.06 -11.40
C PRO A 339 -4.58 16.74 -11.30
N ALA A 340 -3.31 16.80 -10.89
CA ALA A 340 -2.52 15.65 -10.44
C ALA A 340 -2.22 15.80 -8.95
N LEU A 341 -2.45 14.72 -8.20
CA LEU A 341 -2.39 14.71 -6.75
C LEU A 341 -1.41 13.64 -6.26
N SER A 342 -0.57 14.02 -5.31
CA SER A 342 0.23 13.08 -4.51
C SER A 342 0.26 13.54 -3.06
N ALA A 343 0.67 12.65 -2.16
CA ALA A 343 0.82 13.02 -0.76
C ALA A 343 1.96 12.25 -0.10
N GLU A 344 2.57 12.88 0.89
CA GLU A 344 3.61 12.27 1.71
C GLU A 344 3.47 12.71 3.17
N LYS A 345 3.84 11.84 4.10
CA LYS A 345 3.89 12.20 5.53
C LYS A 345 5.13 13.06 5.76
N ASP A 346 4.95 14.13 6.53
CA ASP A 346 6.05 14.98 7.00
C ASP A 346 5.92 15.16 8.52
N CYS A 347 6.77 14.42 9.24
CA CYS A 347 6.82 14.46 10.69
C CYS A 347 7.45 15.74 11.26
N ALA A 348 8.21 16.49 10.46
CA ALA A 348 8.73 17.79 10.88
C ALA A 348 7.63 18.86 10.87
N GLU A 349 6.74 18.80 9.88
CA GLU A 349 5.57 19.69 9.76
C GLU A 349 4.33 19.16 10.52
N GLY A 350 4.36 17.91 10.99
CA GLY A 350 3.31 17.31 11.82
C GLY A 350 2.02 16.98 11.05
N GLY A 351 2.14 16.44 9.83
CA GLY A 351 0.96 16.14 9.03
C GLY A 351 1.21 15.42 7.72
N LEU A 352 0.15 15.36 6.91
CA LEU A 352 0.21 14.87 5.54
C LEU A 352 0.31 16.06 4.59
N VAL A 353 1.35 16.07 3.76
CA VAL A 353 1.62 17.09 2.77
C VAL A 353 1.03 16.64 1.45
N VAL A 354 -0.06 17.27 0.99
CA VAL A 354 -0.67 16.98 -0.30
C VAL A 354 -0.11 17.94 -1.35
N HIS A 355 0.51 17.38 -2.38
CA HIS A 355 0.98 18.12 -3.55
C HIS A 355 -0.10 18.07 -4.63
N ALA A 356 -0.55 19.24 -5.07
CA ALA A 356 -1.55 19.38 -6.11
C ALA A 356 -0.99 20.23 -7.25
N VAL A 357 -0.88 19.62 -8.43
CA VAL A 357 -0.53 20.28 -9.68
C VAL A 357 -1.80 20.42 -10.50
N ASN A 358 -2.00 21.55 -11.17
CA ASN A 358 -3.11 21.74 -12.10
C ASN A 358 -2.60 22.37 -13.39
N GLU A 359 -2.43 21.58 -14.44
CA GLU A 359 -2.03 22.06 -15.77
C GLU A 359 -3.22 22.40 -16.69
N GLY A 360 -4.44 22.38 -16.13
CA GLY A 360 -5.66 22.81 -16.83
C GLY A 360 -5.77 24.34 -16.94
N ASP A 361 -6.79 24.81 -17.67
CA ASP A 361 -7.08 26.24 -17.88
C ASP A 361 -8.10 26.83 -16.89
N ALA A 362 -8.70 26.00 -16.04
CA ALA A 362 -9.60 26.43 -14.98
C ALA A 362 -9.04 26.07 -13.59
N PRO A 363 -9.45 26.81 -12.54
CA PRO A 363 -9.04 26.47 -11.18
C PRO A 363 -9.59 25.10 -10.76
N PHE A 364 -8.74 24.26 -10.17
CA PHE A 364 -9.16 23.04 -9.48
C PHE A 364 -9.54 23.39 -8.04
N THR A 365 -10.79 23.13 -7.66
CA THR A 365 -11.29 23.39 -6.31
C THR A 365 -11.71 22.09 -5.65
N PHE A 366 -11.29 21.89 -4.40
CA PHE A 366 -11.68 20.74 -3.59
C PHE A 366 -11.87 21.16 -2.13
N ALA A 367 -12.64 20.38 -1.38
CA ALA A 367 -12.81 20.59 0.05
C ALA A 367 -12.09 19.48 0.82
N LEU A 368 -11.41 19.88 1.89
CA LEU A 368 -10.70 18.97 2.77
C LEU A 368 -10.94 19.42 4.22
N MET A 369 -11.40 18.50 5.07
CA MET A 369 -11.74 18.78 6.47
C MET A 369 -12.68 20.00 6.63
N GLY A 370 -13.63 20.18 5.70
CA GLY A 370 -14.56 21.32 5.71
C GLY A 370 -13.97 22.65 5.24
N THR A 371 -12.71 22.68 4.82
CA THR A 371 -12.03 23.87 4.27
C THR A 371 -11.93 23.75 2.75
N GLY A 372 -12.31 24.82 2.05
CA GLY A 372 -12.16 24.90 0.59
C GLY A 372 -10.75 25.27 0.18
N HIS A 373 -10.18 24.51 -0.75
CA HIS A 373 -8.90 24.76 -1.40
C HIS A 373 -9.11 25.06 -2.88
N SER A 374 -8.25 25.91 -3.45
CA SER A 374 -8.25 26.22 -4.87
C SER A 374 -6.83 26.25 -5.40
N ILE A 375 -6.58 25.45 -6.42
CA ILE A 375 -5.34 25.42 -7.18
C ILE A 375 -5.61 26.14 -8.49
N PRO A 376 -4.98 27.31 -8.74
CA PRO A 376 -5.16 28.03 -10.00
C PRO A 376 -4.79 27.18 -11.22
N ALA A 377 -5.23 27.62 -12.39
CA ALA A 377 -4.73 27.10 -13.66
C ALA A 377 -3.20 27.27 -13.76
N HIS A 378 -2.52 26.28 -14.32
CA HIS A 378 -1.06 26.23 -14.49
C HIS A 378 -0.28 26.49 -13.20
N ALA A 379 -0.72 25.90 -12.09
CA ALA A 379 -0.12 26.12 -10.79
C ALA A 379 0.08 24.83 -10.01
N THR A 380 1.14 24.83 -9.20
CA THR A 380 1.39 23.83 -8.17
C THR A 380 1.17 24.46 -6.80
N ARG A 381 0.50 23.72 -5.91
CA ARG A 381 0.29 24.10 -4.51
C ARG A 381 0.49 22.89 -3.62
N THR A 382 1.02 23.16 -2.45
CA THR A 382 1.12 22.18 -1.38
C THR A 382 0.11 22.55 -0.30
N VAL A 383 -0.63 21.55 0.19
CA VAL A 383 -1.62 21.69 1.26
C VAL A 383 -1.20 20.77 2.41
N LEU A 384 -0.82 21.37 3.54
CA LEU A 384 -0.56 20.63 4.77
C LEU A 384 -1.90 20.29 5.44
N ILE A 385 -2.08 19.00 5.70
CA ILE A 385 -3.16 18.45 6.49
C ILE A 385 -2.58 18.17 7.88
N PRO A 386 -2.80 19.04 8.87
CA PRO A 386 -2.33 18.78 10.23
C PRO A 386 -3.01 17.53 10.77
N LEU A 387 -2.21 16.61 11.29
CA LEU A 387 -2.69 15.37 11.92
C LEU A 387 -2.12 15.29 13.34
N GLN A 388 -2.88 14.70 14.25
CA GLN A 388 -2.37 14.35 15.56
C GLN A 388 -1.52 13.08 15.48
N GLU A 389 -0.64 12.89 16.46
CA GLU A 389 0.08 11.63 16.65
C GLU A 389 -0.90 10.45 16.73
N ASP A 390 -0.54 9.32 16.13
CA ASP A 390 -1.37 8.11 16.01
C ASP A 390 -2.72 8.30 15.28
N GLN A 391 -2.93 9.44 14.62
CA GLN A 391 -4.19 9.70 13.92
C GLN A 391 -4.23 8.95 12.59
N SER A 392 -5.17 8.01 12.47
CA SER A 392 -5.55 7.44 11.18
C SER A 392 -6.27 8.48 10.33
N TYR A 393 -5.94 8.52 9.04
CA TYR A 393 -6.65 9.31 8.04
C TYR A 393 -7.11 8.39 6.90
N ASP A 394 -8.29 8.69 6.35
CA ASP A 394 -8.84 8.04 5.18
C ASP A 394 -9.80 9.03 4.50
N PHE A 395 -9.38 9.58 3.37
CA PHE A 395 -10.19 10.53 2.62
C PHE A 395 -9.91 10.42 1.12
N THR A 396 -10.87 10.85 0.32
CA THR A 396 -10.75 10.88 -1.14
C THR A 396 -10.91 12.32 -1.62
N ILE A 397 -9.94 12.79 -2.42
CA ILE A 397 -10.08 14.04 -3.18
C ILE A 397 -10.63 13.67 -4.56
N THR A 398 -11.82 14.19 -4.87
CA THR A 398 -12.45 14.00 -6.18
C THR A 398 -12.21 15.21 -7.09
N GLY A 399 -12.20 14.96 -8.39
CA GLY A 399 -11.96 15.96 -9.42
C GLY A 399 -12.69 15.65 -10.73
N PRO A 400 -12.47 16.48 -11.77
CA PRO A 400 -13.01 16.24 -13.10
C PRO A 400 -12.49 14.94 -13.72
N GLY A 401 -13.16 14.44 -14.77
CA GLY A 401 -12.72 13.24 -15.52
C GLY A 401 -12.77 11.93 -14.73
N GLY A 402 -13.62 11.87 -13.70
CA GLY A 402 -13.70 10.69 -12.82
C GLY A 402 -12.53 10.54 -11.85
N LEU A 403 -11.68 11.58 -11.70
CA LEU A 403 -10.61 11.55 -10.71
C LEU A 403 -11.19 11.34 -9.30
N ALA A 404 -10.74 10.29 -8.65
CA ALA A 404 -10.99 10.01 -7.24
C ALA A 404 -9.69 9.49 -6.63
N GLN A 405 -8.91 10.36 -5.99
CA GLN A 405 -7.66 9.97 -5.36
C GLN A 405 -7.88 9.74 -3.87
N ARG A 406 -7.81 8.48 -3.43
CA ARG A 406 -7.86 8.12 -2.01
C ARG A 406 -6.48 8.25 -1.37
N PHE A 407 -6.47 8.79 -0.15
CA PHE A 407 -5.32 8.87 0.75
C PHE A 407 -5.70 8.22 2.08
N THR A 408 -4.91 7.24 2.50
CA THR A 408 -5.14 6.52 3.75
C THR A 408 -3.81 6.22 4.44
N GLY A 409 -3.84 6.06 5.76
CA GLY A 409 -2.66 5.74 6.58
C GLY A 409 -2.82 6.21 8.03
N VAL A 410 -1.71 6.18 8.76
CA VAL A 410 -1.58 6.69 10.13
C VAL A 410 -0.36 7.60 10.20
N LEU A 411 -0.50 8.76 10.86
CA LEU A 411 0.65 9.58 11.23
C LEU A 411 1.28 9.00 12.51
N ASP A 412 2.46 8.41 12.38
CA ASP A 412 3.28 7.84 13.46
C ASP A 412 4.69 8.45 13.35
N CYS A 413 4.86 9.55 14.07
CA CYS A 413 6.01 10.45 14.02
C CYS A 413 6.78 10.50 15.34
N ARG A 414 6.33 9.78 16.37
CA ARG A 414 6.97 9.74 17.68
C ARG A 414 7.03 8.31 18.17
N THR A 415 8.12 7.99 18.85
CA THR A 415 8.11 6.77 19.65
C THR A 415 7.20 6.97 20.86
N GLN A 416 6.69 5.89 21.41
CA GLN A 416 5.84 5.99 22.60
C GLN A 416 6.59 6.56 23.82
N SER A 417 7.93 6.41 23.88
CA SER A 417 8.77 7.02 24.91
C SER A 417 8.73 8.55 24.88
N ASP A 418 8.69 9.16 23.68
CA ASP A 418 8.56 10.62 23.50
C ASP A 418 7.21 11.16 24.00
N THR A 419 6.20 10.29 24.13
CA THR A 419 4.83 10.64 24.54
C THR A 419 4.61 10.51 26.05
N ALA A 420 5.62 10.04 26.82
CA ALA A 420 5.57 9.85 28.28
C ALA A 420 5.36 11.14 29.12
N GLY A 421 5.05 12.27 28.48
CA GLY A 421 4.58 13.52 29.10
C GLY A 421 3.05 13.76 29.05
N LEU A 422 2.23 12.88 28.46
CA LEU A 422 0.76 12.98 28.49
C LEU A 422 0.12 11.75 29.13
N THR A 423 -0.67 11.98 30.18
CA THR A 423 -1.44 10.98 30.93
C THR A 423 -2.24 10.07 30.01
N THR A 424 -1.93 8.78 30.03
CA THR A 424 -2.74 7.72 29.44
C THR A 424 -4.08 7.62 30.16
N GLN A 425 -5.19 7.84 29.44
CA GLN A 425 -6.49 7.35 29.88
C GLN A 425 -6.58 5.87 29.52
N THR A 426 -6.44 5.02 30.52
CA THR A 426 -6.75 3.60 30.40
C THR A 426 -8.26 3.45 30.15
N VAL A 427 -8.64 3.03 28.95
CA VAL A 427 -10.01 2.51 28.73
C VAL A 427 -10.06 1.16 29.44
N ALA A 428 -10.76 1.11 30.55
CA ALA A 428 -10.99 -0.12 31.29
C ALA A 428 -11.81 -1.10 30.43
N GLU A 429 -11.33 -2.33 30.31
CA GLU A 429 -12.12 -3.46 29.82
C GLU A 429 -13.39 -3.62 30.69
N PRO A 430 -14.54 -3.97 30.10
CA PRO A 430 -15.75 -4.20 30.88
C PRO A 430 -15.56 -5.41 31.79
N SER A 431 -15.59 -5.16 33.11
CA SER A 431 -15.48 -6.22 34.12
C SER A 431 -16.67 -7.21 34.03
N PRO A 432 -16.44 -8.51 34.23
CA PRO A 432 -17.53 -9.49 34.26
C PRO A 432 -18.41 -9.27 35.50
N ALA A 433 -19.71 -9.05 35.28
CA ALA A 433 -20.67 -8.90 36.37
C ALA A 433 -20.80 -10.22 37.15
N THR A 434 -20.37 -10.20 38.42
CA THR A 434 -20.60 -11.28 39.38
C THR A 434 -21.83 -10.92 40.21
N GLY A 435 -22.82 -11.81 40.25
CA GLY A 435 -24.13 -11.57 40.89
C GLY A 435 -24.11 -11.57 42.42
N GLY A 436 -25.10 -10.88 43.02
CA GLY A 436 -25.34 -10.90 44.46
C GLY A 436 -26.41 -9.93 45.00
N ASN A 437 -27.68 -10.31 44.82
CA ASN A 437 -28.89 -10.14 45.67
C ASN A 437 -29.45 -8.80 46.20
N ILE A 438 -30.63 -8.46 45.63
CA ILE A 438 -31.98 -8.21 46.21
C ILE A 438 -32.18 -7.18 47.35
N ALA A 439 -32.98 -6.14 47.02
CA ALA A 439 -34.17 -5.73 47.79
C ALA A 439 -35.21 -5.09 46.85
N ASP A 440 -36.47 -5.50 47.05
CA ASP A 440 -37.66 -5.32 46.21
C ASP A 440 -38.10 -3.88 45.91
N ALA A 441 -38.60 -3.63 44.70
CA ALA A 441 -39.99 -3.19 44.44
C ALA A 441 -40.22 -2.82 42.96
N ALA A 442 -41.44 -3.12 42.50
CA ALA A 442 -42.08 -2.70 41.25
C ALA A 442 -41.87 -3.61 40.01
N ASP A 443 -42.70 -4.63 40.01
CA ASP A 443 -43.31 -5.31 38.85
C ASP A 443 -43.66 -4.34 37.70
N LEU A 444 -43.14 -4.63 36.51
CA LEU A 444 -43.48 -4.01 35.23
C LEU A 444 -43.82 -5.12 34.21
N ALA A 445 -44.78 -5.96 34.57
CA ALA A 445 -45.46 -6.83 33.61
C ALA A 445 -46.96 -6.47 33.54
N GLU A 446 -47.30 -5.33 32.94
CA GLU A 446 -48.61 -5.16 32.31
C GLU A 446 -48.59 -4.09 31.22
N THR A 447 -48.56 -4.56 29.96
CA THR A 447 -49.45 -4.15 28.85
C THR A 447 -48.72 -4.26 27.50
N GLY A 448 -49.39 -4.89 26.54
CA GLY A 448 -49.10 -4.74 25.12
C GLY A 448 -48.51 -5.96 24.41
N GLY A 449 -49.16 -7.11 24.53
CA GLY A 449 -49.16 -8.05 23.41
C GLY A 449 -49.98 -7.48 22.26
N ASP A 450 -49.51 -7.65 21.03
CA ASP A 450 -50.42 -7.93 19.91
C ASP A 450 -49.82 -8.96 18.97
N ASP A 451 -50.74 -9.79 18.48
CA ASP A 451 -50.61 -11.09 17.85
C ASP A 451 -49.75 -11.14 16.58
N SER A 452 -48.84 -12.13 16.50
CA SER A 452 -48.81 -13.14 15.43
C SER A 452 -47.48 -13.93 15.38
N THR A 453 -47.39 -15.04 16.10
CA THR A 453 -46.51 -16.15 15.71
C THR A 453 -47.15 -17.45 16.20
N PRO A 454 -47.41 -18.43 15.31
CA PRO A 454 -46.42 -19.50 15.20
C PRO A 454 -46.36 -20.09 13.78
N MET A 455 -45.31 -19.86 12.99
CA MET A 455 -44.96 -20.73 11.85
C MET A 455 -43.55 -20.48 11.29
N ILE A 456 -42.48 -20.55 12.08
CA ILE A 456 -41.12 -20.82 11.53
C ILE A 456 -40.34 -21.69 12.51
N ALA A 457 -40.68 -22.98 12.55
CA ALA A 457 -39.87 -24.02 13.17
C ALA A 457 -39.82 -25.25 12.25
N VAL A 458 -39.46 -25.08 10.97
CA VAL A 458 -39.27 -26.21 10.02
C VAL A 458 -38.09 -26.02 9.03
N THR A 459 -37.49 -24.83 8.85
CA THR A 459 -36.51 -24.60 7.76
C THR A 459 -35.02 -24.70 8.13
N GLY A 460 -34.67 -25.35 9.25
CA GLY A 460 -33.27 -25.55 9.66
C GLY A 460 -32.70 -26.94 9.33
N LEU A 461 -33.54 -27.98 9.29
CA LEU A 461 -33.06 -29.37 9.22
C LEU A 461 -32.90 -29.91 7.79
N SER A 462 -33.45 -29.23 6.78
CA SER A 462 -33.46 -29.71 5.39
C SER A 462 -32.16 -29.45 4.62
N LEU A 463 -31.36 -28.47 5.03
CA LEU A 463 -30.11 -28.09 4.35
C LEU A 463 -28.90 -28.94 4.76
N LEU A 464 -28.94 -29.57 5.95
CA LEU A 464 -27.89 -30.46 6.43
C LEU A 464 -27.87 -31.82 5.72
N VAL A 465 -29.02 -32.32 5.27
CA VAL A 465 -29.13 -33.62 4.57
C VAL A 465 -28.70 -33.52 3.10
N LEU A 466 -28.92 -32.37 2.45
CA LEU A 466 -28.49 -32.15 1.06
C LEU A 466 -26.97 -31.91 0.95
N GLY A 467 -26.35 -31.26 1.93
CA GLY A 467 -24.89 -31.05 1.97
C GLY A 467 -24.09 -32.35 2.15
N ALA A 468 -24.58 -33.29 2.96
CA ALA A 468 -23.93 -34.58 3.20
C ALA A 468 -23.93 -35.52 1.96
N THR A 469 -24.88 -35.34 1.05
CA THR A 469 -25.01 -36.18 -0.16
C THR A 469 -24.06 -35.72 -1.28
N ALA A 470 -23.77 -34.42 -1.40
CA ALA A 470 -22.86 -33.87 -2.41
C ALA A 470 -21.38 -34.20 -2.13
N LEU A 471 -20.94 -34.15 -0.86
CA LEU A 471 -19.55 -34.47 -0.48
C LEU A 471 -19.17 -35.94 -0.69
N SER A 472 -20.14 -36.86 -0.62
CA SER A 472 -19.90 -38.30 -0.85
C SER A 472 -19.76 -38.67 -2.33
N ILE A 473 -20.27 -37.84 -3.26
CA ILE A 473 -20.19 -38.09 -4.71
C ILE A 473 -18.88 -37.52 -5.29
N VAL A 474 -18.34 -36.44 -4.72
CA VAL A 474 -17.05 -35.86 -5.15
C VAL A 474 -15.86 -36.68 -4.65
N ARG A 475 -15.95 -37.28 -3.46
CA ARG A 475 -14.87 -38.15 -2.91
C ARG A 475 -14.70 -39.49 -3.64
N LYS A 476 -15.66 -39.92 -4.48
CA LYS A 476 -15.57 -41.18 -5.25
C LYS A 476 -14.91 -41.06 -6.63
N LYS A 477 -14.45 -39.88 -7.06
CA LYS A 477 -13.91 -39.66 -8.41
C LYS A 477 -12.41 -39.34 -8.52
N LYS A 478 -11.63 -39.39 -7.44
CA LYS A 478 -10.16 -39.24 -7.54
C LYS A 478 -9.42 -40.24 -6.64
N ALA A 479 -9.13 -41.40 -7.22
CA ALA A 479 -8.02 -42.28 -6.87
C ALA A 479 -7.51 -42.91 -8.20
N PRO A 480 -6.22 -43.28 -8.29
CA PRO A 480 -5.35 -42.99 -9.42
C PRO A 480 -5.38 -44.03 -10.55
N GLN A 481 -5.05 -43.62 -11.77
CA GLN A 481 -4.61 -44.52 -12.84
C GLN A 481 -3.11 -44.76 -12.68
N ASP A 482 -2.72 -46.03 -12.78
CA ASP A 482 -1.35 -46.48 -13.07
C ASP A 482 -0.81 -45.89 -14.38
#